data_AF-A0A7H9SIU7-F1
#
_entry.id   AF-A0A7H9SIU7-F1
#
_cell.length_a   1.000
_cell.length_b   1.000
_cell.length_c   1.000
_cell.angle_alpha   90.00
_cell.angle_beta   90.00
_cell.angle_gamma   90.00
#
_symmetry.space_group_name_H-M   'P 1'
#
loop_
_entity.id
_entity.type
_entity.pdbx_description
1 polymer ?
#
loop_
_entity_poly.entity_id
_entity_poly.type
_entity_poly.pdbx_seq_one_letter_code
_entity_poly.pdbx_strand_id
1 'polypeptide(L)'
;MKQKNSGFTASGLPRPEIRPGDIFKDNYGGRITIKTVDDFRVTYIREGYAHPCVSSHMRFESEFTLVSKAPPADLSDIDRIMRVTGMERIKAVREIIRERGKAK
;
A
#
# COMPACT_ATOMS: atom_id res chain seq x y z
N MET A 1 37.48 -3.32 28.97
CA MET A 1 37.24 -3.64 27.54
C MET A 1 36.48 -2.47 26.91
N LYS A 2 37.07 -1.77 25.94
CA LYS A 2 36.38 -0.70 25.19
C LYS A 2 35.48 -1.37 24.15
N GLN A 3 34.16 -1.18 24.24
CA GLN A 3 33.24 -1.66 23.21
C GLN A 3 33.54 -0.88 21.92
N LYS A 4 33.86 -1.61 20.84
CA LYS A 4 34.00 -1.06 19.50
C LYS A 4 32.62 -1.13 18.86
N ASN A 5 31.97 0.00 18.73
CA ASN A 5 30.70 0.13 18.02
C ASN A 5 31.03 -0.06 16.54
N SER A 6 30.98 -1.29 16.04
CA SER A 6 31.20 -1.58 14.63
C SER A 6 30.15 -0.83 13.83
N GLY A 7 30.61 0.04 12.92
CA GLY A 7 29.79 0.90 12.07
C GLY A 7 28.99 0.12 11.03
N PHE A 8 28.05 -0.70 11.48
CA PHE A 8 27.08 -1.40 10.64
C PHE A 8 25.72 -0.69 10.65
N THR A 9 25.70 0.62 10.86
CA THR A 9 24.52 1.42 10.54
C THR A 9 24.53 1.66 9.03
N ALA A 10 23.97 0.72 8.27
CA ALA A 10 23.53 0.98 6.91
C ALA A 10 22.50 2.13 6.96
N SER A 11 22.93 3.35 6.65
CA SER A 11 22.17 4.59 6.78
C SER A 11 21.10 4.80 5.71
N GLY A 12 20.75 3.75 4.96
CA GLY A 12 19.68 3.81 3.98
C GLY A 12 18.33 3.86 4.69
N LEU A 13 17.50 4.86 4.36
CA LEU A 13 16.09 4.81 4.69
C LEU A 13 15.51 3.51 4.09
N PRO A 14 14.72 2.73 4.86
CA PRO A 14 14.07 1.56 4.31
C PRO A 14 13.23 1.99 3.11
N ARG A 15 13.35 1.25 1.99
CA ARG A 15 12.51 1.50 0.81
C ARG A 15 11.05 1.39 1.24
N PRO A 16 10.18 2.33 0.81
CA PRO A 16 8.78 2.30 1.20
C PRO A 16 8.12 1.00 0.73
N GLU A 17 7.54 0.26 1.67
CA GLU A 17 6.89 -1.04 1.42
C GLU A 17 5.83 -0.93 0.32
N ILE A 18 5.96 -1.73 -0.74
CA ILE A 18 5.00 -1.77 -1.85
C ILE A 18 3.75 -2.52 -1.39
N ARG A 19 2.56 -1.95 -1.61
CA ARG A 19 1.29 -2.54 -1.18
C ARG A 19 0.29 -2.67 -2.31
N PRO A 20 -0.61 -3.68 -2.26
CA PRO A 20 -1.78 -3.73 -3.12
C PRO A 20 -2.56 -2.40 -3.09
N GLY A 21 -2.95 -1.91 -4.27
CA GLY A 21 -3.63 -0.63 -4.44
C GLY A 21 -2.72 0.59 -4.57
N ASP A 22 -1.42 0.48 -4.32
CA ASP A 22 -0.48 1.57 -4.57
C ASP A 22 -0.50 1.94 -6.07
N ILE A 23 -0.36 3.24 -6.35
CA ILE A 23 -0.24 3.77 -7.71
C ILE A 23 1.21 4.14 -7.96
N PHE A 24 1.78 3.56 -8.99
CA PHE A 24 3.14 3.83 -9.46
C PHE A 24 3.11 4.39 -10.88
N LYS A 25 4.22 5.01 -11.27
CA LYS A 25 4.47 5.51 -12.63
C LYS A 25 5.76 4.90 -13.14
N ASP A 26 5.75 4.40 -14.37
CA ASP A 26 6.97 3.90 -15.02
C ASP A 26 7.83 5.04 -15.59
N ASN A 27 9.04 4.70 -16.01
CA ASN A 27 9.97 5.64 -16.64
C ASN A 27 9.45 6.32 -17.93
N TYR A 28 8.43 5.75 -18.58
CA TYR A 28 7.83 6.27 -19.81
C TYR A 28 6.62 7.18 -19.56
N GLY A 29 6.17 7.28 -18.32
CA GLY A 29 5.05 8.11 -17.93
C GLY A 29 3.74 7.36 -17.63
N GLY A 30 3.69 6.07 -17.92
CA GLY A 30 2.51 5.22 -17.75
C GLY A 30 2.22 4.96 -16.28
N ARG A 31 0.96 5.09 -15.88
CA ARG A 31 0.50 4.76 -14.53
C ARG A 31 0.09 3.31 -14.43
N ILE A 32 0.34 2.74 -13.25
CA ILE A 32 -0.01 1.38 -12.92
C ILE A 32 -0.61 1.30 -11.51
N THR A 33 -1.44 0.29 -11.28
CA THR A 33 -1.99 -0.02 -9.96
C THR A 33 -1.50 -1.39 -9.53
N ILE A 34 -0.89 -1.47 -8.34
CA ILE A 34 -0.45 -2.74 -7.76
C ILE A 34 -1.65 -3.62 -7.42
N LYS A 35 -1.59 -4.90 -7.81
CA LYS A 35 -2.60 -5.90 -7.48
C LYS A 35 -2.14 -6.82 -6.36
N THR A 36 -0.95 -7.41 -6.51
CA THR A 36 -0.37 -8.29 -5.50
C THR A 36 1.14 -8.06 -5.41
N VAL A 37 1.68 -8.32 -4.23
CA VAL A 37 3.12 -8.25 -3.94
C VAL A 37 3.47 -9.55 -3.24
N ASP A 38 4.34 -10.32 -3.87
CA ASP A 38 4.97 -11.52 -3.32
C ASP A 38 6.45 -11.21 -3.05
N ASP A 39 7.15 -12.08 -2.34
CA ASP A 39 8.57 -11.88 -1.96
C ASP A 39 9.46 -11.47 -3.15
N PHE A 40 9.22 -12.09 -4.32
CA PHE A 40 10.06 -11.93 -5.50
C PHE A 40 9.38 -11.22 -6.66
N ARG A 41 8.06 -11.01 -6.60
CA ARG A 41 7.26 -10.58 -7.76
C ARG A 41 6.24 -9.52 -7.37
N VAL A 42 6.03 -8.59 -8.29
CA VAL A 42 4.98 -7.57 -8.19
C VAL A 42 4.06 -7.74 -9.39
N THR A 43 2.76 -7.89 -9.12
CA THR A 43 1.73 -7.95 -10.15
C THR A 43 0.97 -6.64 -10.16
N TYR A 44 0.76 -6.06 -11.34
CA TYR A 44 0.10 -4.76 -11.49
C TYR A 44 -0.75 -4.69 -12.76
N ILE A 45 -1.66 -3.72 -12.80
CA ILE A 45 -2.44 -3.37 -13.99
C ILE A 45 -1.96 -2.04 -14.52
N ARG A 46 -1.76 -1.94 -15.83
CA ARG A 46 -1.37 -0.70 -16.51
C ARG A 46 -2.61 0.02 -17.04
N GLU A 47 -2.65 1.34 -16.91
CA GLU A 47 -3.73 2.13 -17.50
C GLU A 47 -3.80 1.89 -19.02
N GLY A 48 -5.01 1.57 -19.52
CA GLY A 48 -5.22 1.22 -20.92
C GLY A 48 -4.90 -0.23 -21.31
N TYR A 49 -4.49 -1.08 -20.37
CA TYR A 49 -4.24 -2.51 -20.62
C TYR A 49 -4.96 -3.38 -19.57
N ALA A 50 -5.90 -4.21 -20.03
CA ALA A 50 -6.81 -4.93 -19.14
C ALA A 50 -6.18 -6.11 -18.39
N HIS A 51 -5.08 -6.67 -18.91
CA HIS A 51 -4.48 -7.88 -18.35
C HIS A 51 -3.38 -7.54 -17.32
N PRO A 52 -3.22 -8.38 -16.28
CA PRO A 52 -2.15 -8.20 -15.31
C PRO A 52 -0.77 -8.36 -15.94
N CYS A 53 0.15 -7.47 -15.56
CA CYS A 53 1.57 -7.55 -15.83
C CYS A 53 2.30 -8.02 -14.57
N VAL A 54 3.44 -8.70 -14.76
CA VAL A 54 4.27 -9.22 -13.67
C VAL A 54 5.71 -8.76 -13.88
N SER A 55 6.34 -8.29 -12.81
CA SER A 55 7.78 -7.97 -12.80
C SER A 55 8.44 -8.55 -11.56
N SER A 56 9.76 -8.79 -11.62
CA SER A 56 10.52 -9.06 -10.41
C SER A 56 10.55 -7.84 -9.49
N HIS A 57 10.67 -8.07 -8.18
CA HIS A 57 10.72 -7.00 -7.18
C HIS A 57 11.87 -6.02 -7.47
N MET A 58 13.07 -6.53 -7.75
CA MET A 58 14.27 -5.73 -8.05
C MET A 58 14.09 -4.83 -9.29
N ARG A 59 13.48 -5.36 -10.35
CA ARG A 59 13.19 -4.58 -11.56
C ARG A 59 12.15 -3.50 -11.27
N PHE A 60 11.11 -3.86 -10.52
CA PHE A 60 10.03 -2.94 -10.17
C PHE A 60 10.56 -1.72 -9.42
N GLU A 61 11.38 -1.92 -8.40
CA GLU A 61 11.95 -0.82 -7.62
C GLU A 61 12.88 0.10 -8.44
N SER A 62 13.43 -0.39 -9.55
CA SER A 62 14.35 0.36 -10.41
C SER A 62 13.62 1.15 -11.51
N GLU A 63 12.48 0.65 -11.97
CA GLU A 63 11.77 1.17 -13.17
C GLU A 63 10.51 1.97 -12.83
N PHE A 64 10.05 1.90 -11.59
CA PHE A 64 8.79 2.51 -11.15
C PHE A 64 9.00 3.45 -9.98
N THR A 65 8.31 4.59 -10.04
CA THR A 65 8.29 5.58 -8.96
C THR A 65 6.90 5.64 -8.35
N LEU A 66 6.84 5.64 -7.02
CA LEU A 66 5.58 5.75 -6.29
C LEU A 66 4.92 7.12 -6.54
N VAL A 67 3.65 7.12 -6.92
CA VAL A 67 2.84 8.33 -7.13
C VAL A 67 1.86 8.54 -6.00
N SER A 68 1.15 7.49 -5.61
CA SER A 68 0.19 7.52 -4.51
C SER A 68 0.25 6.21 -3.76
N LYS A 69 0.31 6.29 -2.43
CA LYS A 69 0.05 5.12 -1.60
C LYS A 69 -1.43 4.76 -1.68
N ALA A 70 -1.70 3.45 -1.63
CA ALA A 70 -3.02 2.97 -1.26
C ALA A 70 -3.38 3.64 0.07
N PRO A 71 -4.68 3.91 0.31
CA PRO A 71 -5.14 4.13 1.67
C PRO A 71 -4.56 3.00 2.53
N PRO A 72 -4.04 3.30 3.74
CA PRO A 72 -3.66 2.23 4.65
C PRO A 72 -4.82 1.25 4.67
N ALA A 73 -4.54 -0.04 4.38
CA ALA A 73 -5.54 -1.10 4.32
C ALA A 73 -6.51 -0.82 5.44
N ASP A 74 -7.74 -0.46 5.06
CA ASP A 74 -8.64 0.45 5.78
C ASP A 74 -8.31 0.49 7.27
N LEU A 75 -8.19 1.68 7.89
CA LEU A 75 -8.48 1.78 9.33
C LEU A 75 -9.70 0.91 9.52
N SER A 76 -9.50 -0.25 10.15
CA SER A 76 -10.45 -1.33 9.97
C SER A 76 -11.78 -0.76 10.40
N ASP A 77 -12.88 -1.21 9.82
CA ASP A 77 -14.18 -0.73 10.29
C ASP A 77 -14.25 -0.84 11.84
N ILE A 78 -13.53 -1.85 12.39
CA ILE A 78 -13.09 -1.97 13.78
C ILE A 78 -12.30 -0.75 14.31
N ASP A 79 -11.15 -0.35 13.78
CA ASP A 79 -10.39 0.84 14.23
C ASP A 79 -11.23 2.12 14.20
N ARG A 80 -12.10 2.29 13.20
CA ARG A 80 -13.00 3.44 13.10
C ARG A 80 -14.03 3.42 14.23
N ILE A 81 -14.54 2.24 14.59
CA ILE A 81 -15.44 2.03 15.73
C ILE A 81 -14.70 2.18 17.06
N MET A 82 -13.45 1.72 17.16
CA MET A 82 -12.65 1.74 18.39
C MET A 82 -12.21 3.14 18.79
N ARG A 83 -12.06 4.06 17.82
CA ARG A 83 -11.75 5.48 18.08
C ARG A 83 -12.90 6.27 18.70
N VAL A 84 -14.14 5.81 18.56
CA VAL A 84 -15.32 6.47 19.12
C VAL A 84 -15.83 5.71 20.35
N THR A 85 -16.44 6.43 21.30
CA THR A 85 -16.96 5.86 22.55
C THR A 85 -18.45 6.16 22.70
N GLY A 86 -19.14 5.40 23.57
CA GLY A 86 -20.54 5.63 23.88
C GLY A 86 -21.49 5.56 22.67
N MET A 87 -22.47 6.46 22.61
CA MET A 87 -23.53 6.48 21.59
C MET A 87 -22.99 6.72 20.16
N GLU A 88 -21.79 7.29 20.03
CA GLU A 88 -21.18 7.55 18.72
C GLU A 88 -20.72 6.29 18.00
N ARG A 89 -20.48 5.18 18.73
CA ARG A 89 -20.19 3.86 18.13
C ARG A 89 -21.30 3.39 17.23
N ILE A 90 -22.56 3.54 17.67
CA ILE A 90 -23.73 3.11 16.90
C ILE A 90 -23.84 3.92 15.60
N LYS A 91 -23.54 5.22 15.65
CA LYS A 91 -23.52 6.10 14.48
C LYS A 91 -22.41 5.69 13.50
N ALA A 92 -21.20 5.42 13.99
CA ALA A 92 -20.08 4.97 13.16
C ALA A 92 -20.39 3.65 12.45
N VAL A 93 -20.96 2.66 13.17
CA VAL A 93 -21.37 1.38 12.59
C VAL A 93 -22.42 1.57 11.48
N ARG A 94 -23.45 2.40 11.71
CA ARG A 94 -24.50 2.67 10.71
C ARG A 94 -23.96 3.32 9.44
N GLU A 95 -23.01 4.25 9.59
CA GLU A 95 -22.35 4.89 8.47
C GLU A 95 -21.52 3.88 7.65
N ILE A 96 -20.75 3.03 8.32
CA ILE A 96 -19.97 1.96 7.65
C ILE A 96 -20.89 1.02 6.86
N ILE A 97 -21.99 0.56 7.46
CA ILE A 97 -22.96 -0.32 6.78
C ILE A 97 -23.54 0.38 5.54
N ARG A 98 -23.86 1.67 5.64
CA ARG A 98 -24.38 2.47 4.53
C ARG A 98 -23.35 2.65 3.41
N GLU A 99 -22.10 2.94 3.75
CA GLU A 99 -20.99 3.09 2.81
C GLU A 99 -20.74 1.78 2.04
N ARG A 100 -20.65 0.64 2.75
CA ARG A 100 -20.42 -0.69 2.14
C ARG A 100 -21.64 -1.23 1.38
N GLY A 101 -22.85 -0.94 1.85
CA GLY A 101 -24.10 -1.37 1.22
C GLY A 101 -24.40 -0.66 -0.11
N LYS A 102 -23.85 0.54 -0.34
CA LYS A 102 -23.98 1.29 -1.60
C LYS A 102 -22.96 0.88 -2.67
N ALA A 103 -21.93 0.13 -2.30
CA ALA A 103 -20.88 -0.34 -3.22
C ALA A 103 -21.31 -1.59 -4.02
N LYS A 104 -22.61 -1.87 -4.11
CA LYS A 104 -23.18 -3.07 -4.71
C LYS A 104 -24.23 -2.74 -5.75
#